data_AF-C6XLB0-F1
#
_entry.id   AF-C6XLB0-F1
#
_cell.length_a   1.000
_cell.length_b   1.000
_cell.length_c   1.000
_cell.angle_alpha   90.00
_cell.angle_beta   90.00
_cell.angle_gamma   90.00
#
_symmetry.space_group_name_H-M   'P 1'
#
loop_
_entity.id
_entity.type
_entity.pdbx_description
1 polymer ?
#
loop_
_entity_poly.entity_id
_entity_poly.type
_entity_poly.pdbx_seq_one_letter_code
_entity_poly.pdbx_strand_id
1 'polypeptide(L)'
;MINNTIDTLNDVTKMLIDSQKGYEKSADIVSDKVFYKTEFERRAKQRGNLVLEFQAEVQRLGGDFETKGGVVGAMHRAGTDISSLFQDNEKAALEAIDDGEEKLFDTIKSKIKDDELTPSAIQLLNKAMLSAREGEAFADRWSENA
;
A
#
# COMPACT_ATOMS: atom_id res chain seq x y z
N MET A 1 -12.91 20.51 8.02
CA MET A 1 -12.56 19.31 8.81
C MET A 1 -13.22 17.99 8.34
N ILE A 2 -14.52 17.71 8.59
CA ILE A 2 -15.07 16.33 8.38
C ILE A 2 -15.06 15.87 6.91
N ASN A 3 -15.55 16.68 5.97
CA ASN A 3 -15.52 16.31 4.53
C ASN A 3 -14.08 16.09 4.06
N ASN A 4 -13.16 17.00 4.41
CA ASN A 4 -11.73 16.85 4.10
C ASN A 4 -11.13 15.56 4.67
N THR A 5 -11.57 15.16 5.87
CA THR A 5 -11.14 13.90 6.49
C THR A 5 -11.65 12.70 5.70
N ILE A 6 -12.92 12.71 5.30
CA ILE A 6 -13.51 11.65 4.47
C ILE A 6 -12.77 11.53 3.14
N ASP A 7 -12.52 12.65 2.46
CA ASP A 7 -11.81 12.70 1.19
C ASP A 7 -10.39 12.13 1.32
N THR A 8 -9.65 12.55 2.35
CA THR A 8 -8.29 12.04 2.59
C THR A 8 -8.24 10.57 2.98
N LEU A 9 -9.18 10.08 3.79
CA LEU A 9 -9.27 8.65 4.11
C LEU A 9 -9.61 7.82 2.86
N ASN A 10 -10.50 8.32 1.99
CA ASN A 10 -10.86 7.65 0.74
C ASN A 10 -9.70 7.63 -0.27
N ASP A 11 -8.93 8.71 -0.38
CA ASP A 11 -7.72 8.74 -1.21
C ASP A 11 -6.68 7.72 -0.73
N VAL A 12 -6.43 7.66 0.58
CA VAL A 12 -5.49 6.69 1.14
C VAL A 12 -6.03 5.26 1.03
N THR A 13 -7.34 5.05 1.14
CA THR A 13 -7.98 3.75 0.90
C THR A 13 -7.71 3.23 -0.50
N LYS A 14 -7.80 4.09 -1.53
CA LYS A 14 -7.44 3.72 -2.92
C LYS A 14 -6.01 3.20 -3.01
N MET A 15 -5.06 3.92 -2.38
CA MET A 15 -3.66 3.53 -2.38
C MET A 15 -3.38 2.25 -1.59
N LEU A 16 -4.10 2.03 -0.48
CA LEU A 16 -4.01 0.79 0.30
C LEU A 16 -4.52 -0.41 -0.49
N ILE A 17 -5.61 -0.25 -1.27
CA ILE A 17 -6.11 -1.29 -2.18
C ILE A 17 -5.10 -1.57 -3.30
N ASP A 18 -4.47 -0.54 -3.87
CA ASP A 18 -3.42 -0.71 -4.89
C ASP A 18 -2.20 -1.42 -4.30
N SER A 19 -1.75 -1.04 -3.09
CA SER A 19 -0.66 -1.73 -2.38
C SER A 19 -1.01 -3.19 -2.06
N GLN A 20 -2.24 -3.49 -1.63
CA GLN A 20 -2.69 -4.87 -1.40
C GLN A 20 -2.52 -5.72 -2.66
N LYS A 21 -3.06 -5.25 -3.79
CA LYS A 21 -2.94 -5.95 -5.06
C LYS A 21 -1.48 -6.07 -5.50
N GLY A 22 -0.66 -5.05 -5.21
CA GLY A 22 0.80 -5.04 -5.40
C GLY A 22 1.44 -6.27 -4.81
N TYR A 23 1.19 -6.50 -3.52
CA TYR A 23 1.67 -7.67 -2.82
C TYR A 23 1.10 -8.99 -3.36
N GLU A 24 -0.19 -9.06 -3.67
CA GLU A 24 -0.81 -10.26 -4.26
C GLU A 24 -0.12 -10.63 -5.58
N LYS A 25 0.12 -9.64 -6.44
CA LYS A 25 0.80 -9.83 -7.72
C LYS A 25 2.25 -10.26 -7.53
N SER A 26 2.97 -9.63 -6.61
CA SER A 26 4.35 -10.01 -6.27
C SER A 26 4.41 -11.46 -5.76
N ALA A 27 3.46 -11.88 -4.92
CA ALA A 27 3.38 -13.26 -4.44
C ALA A 27 3.19 -14.30 -5.57
N ASP A 28 2.40 -13.96 -6.60
CA ASP A 28 2.22 -14.81 -7.79
C ASP A 28 3.52 -14.93 -8.60
N ILE A 29 4.23 -13.80 -8.77
CA ILE A 29 5.48 -13.72 -9.53
C ILE A 29 6.58 -14.59 -8.90
N VAL A 30 6.72 -14.53 -7.57
CA VAL A 30 7.73 -15.29 -6.81
C VAL A 30 7.17 -16.61 -6.27
N SER A 31 6.21 -17.21 -6.96
CA SER A 31 5.45 -18.37 -6.45
C SER A 31 6.30 -19.61 -6.15
N ASP A 32 7.50 -19.72 -6.74
CA ASP A 32 8.49 -20.76 -6.45
C ASP A 32 9.39 -20.45 -5.25
N LYS A 33 9.37 -19.21 -4.74
CA LYS A 33 10.15 -18.76 -3.57
C LYS A 33 9.28 -18.63 -2.33
N VAL A 34 9.21 -19.72 -1.57
CA VAL A 34 8.33 -19.86 -0.39
C VAL A 34 8.46 -18.69 0.60
N PHE A 35 9.67 -18.22 0.89
CA PHE A 35 9.89 -17.12 1.82
C PHE A 35 9.23 -15.80 1.34
N TYR A 36 9.57 -15.34 0.13
CA TYR A 36 9.04 -14.10 -0.44
C TYR A 36 7.52 -14.17 -0.63
N LYS A 37 7.02 -15.29 -1.17
CA LYS A 37 5.58 -15.53 -1.32
C LYS A 37 4.84 -15.37 0.01
N THR A 38 5.35 -16.01 1.07
CA THR A 38 4.72 -15.96 2.40
C THR A 38 4.69 -14.54 2.97
N GLU A 39 5.79 -13.78 2.82
CA GLU A 39 5.85 -12.40 3.31
C GLU A 39 4.93 -11.46 2.52
N PHE A 40 4.87 -11.60 1.19
CA PHE A 40 3.96 -10.81 0.37
C PHE A 40 2.48 -11.14 0.66
N GLU A 41 2.10 -12.41 0.79
CA GLU A 41 0.74 -12.79 1.20
C GLU A 41 0.36 -12.25 2.58
N ARG A 42 1.30 -12.30 3.54
CA ARG A 42 1.11 -11.73 4.87
C ARG A 42 0.83 -10.23 4.81
N ARG A 43 1.57 -9.49 3.98
CA ARG A 43 1.43 -8.04 3.81
C ARG A 43 0.17 -7.65 3.05
N ALA A 44 -0.21 -8.40 2.01
CA ALA A 44 -1.50 -8.24 1.34
C ALA A 44 -2.66 -8.32 2.34
N LYS A 45 -2.64 -9.33 3.24
CA LYS A 45 -3.64 -9.45 4.30
C LYS A 45 -3.63 -8.27 5.28
N GLN A 46 -2.45 -7.76 5.66
CA GLN A 46 -2.34 -6.57 6.51
C GLN A 46 -2.94 -5.34 5.82
N ARG A 47 -2.71 -5.16 4.51
CA ARG A 47 -3.32 -4.09 3.73
C ARG A 47 -4.85 -4.20 3.69
N GLY A 48 -5.38 -5.39 3.46
CA GLY A 48 -6.83 -5.62 3.51
C GLY A 48 -7.45 -5.24 4.85
N ASN A 49 -6.79 -5.52 5.97
CA ASN A 49 -7.26 -5.09 7.29
C ASN A 49 -7.26 -3.56 7.44
N LEU A 50 -6.22 -2.87 6.96
CA LEU A 50 -6.16 -1.41 6.98
C LEU A 50 -7.27 -0.79 6.11
N VAL A 51 -7.54 -1.36 4.94
CA VAL A 51 -8.65 -0.91 4.08
C VAL A 51 -9.97 -0.96 4.86
N LEU A 52 -10.26 -2.06 5.54
CA LEU A 52 -11.49 -2.20 6.34
C LEU A 52 -11.56 -1.17 7.48
N GLU A 53 -10.45 -0.90 8.16
CA GLU A 53 -10.40 0.12 9.23
C GLU A 53 -10.66 1.54 8.70
N PHE A 54 -10.09 1.89 7.55
CA PHE A 54 -10.31 3.19 6.90
C PHE A 54 -11.76 3.34 6.43
N GLN A 55 -12.31 2.31 5.78
CA GLN A 55 -13.71 2.30 5.33
C GLN A 55 -14.69 2.43 6.51
N ALA A 56 -14.42 1.75 7.63
CA ALA A 56 -15.21 1.85 8.84
C ALA A 56 -15.18 3.28 9.42
N GLU A 57 -14.03 3.95 9.41
CA GLU A 57 -13.91 5.33 9.87
C GLU A 57 -14.65 6.32 8.95
N VAL A 58 -14.55 6.15 7.63
CA VAL A 58 -15.32 6.96 6.67
C VAL A 58 -16.83 6.81 6.92
N GLN A 59 -17.30 5.57 7.10
CA GLN A 59 -18.69 5.30 7.43
C GLN A 59 -19.11 5.93 8.77
N ARG A 60 -18.25 5.86 9.80
CA ARG A 60 -18.49 6.49 11.11
C ARG A 60 -18.61 8.01 11.02
N LEU A 61 -17.88 8.62 10.10
CA LEU A 61 -17.94 10.06 9.81
C LEU A 61 -19.15 10.45 8.93
N GLY A 62 -19.95 9.47 8.49
CA GLY A 62 -21.16 9.67 7.68
C GLY A 62 -20.90 9.77 6.18
N GLY A 63 -19.73 9.36 5.70
CA GLY A 63 -19.37 9.34 4.29
C GLY A 63 -19.51 7.96 3.63
N ASP A 64 -19.51 7.97 2.30
CA ASP A 64 -19.40 6.76 1.49
C ASP A 64 -17.93 6.37 1.34
N PHE A 65 -17.61 5.11 1.64
CA PHE A 65 -16.25 4.62 1.60
C PHE A 65 -15.86 4.09 0.21
N GLU A 66 -14.60 4.31 -0.16
CA GLU A 66 -14.07 3.81 -1.42
C GLU A 66 -13.80 2.30 -1.37
N THR A 67 -14.22 1.61 -2.42
CA THR A 67 -14.06 0.14 -2.58
C THR A 67 -13.11 -0.24 -3.71
N LYS A 68 -12.64 0.76 -4.45
CA LYS A 68 -11.80 0.58 -5.62
C LYS A 68 -10.43 1.19 -5.34
N GLY A 69 -9.42 0.55 -5.90
CA GLY A 69 -8.09 1.13 -5.99
C GLY A 69 -8.08 2.38 -6.89
N GLY A 70 -6.98 3.10 -6.87
CA GLY A 70 -6.78 4.27 -7.72
C GLY A 70 -6.38 3.90 -9.15
N VAL A 71 -6.20 4.92 -9.98
CA VAL A 71 -5.55 4.81 -11.31
C VAL A 71 -4.05 5.15 -11.19
N VAL A 72 -3.47 5.03 -10.00
CA VAL A 72 -2.09 5.48 -9.77
C VAL A 72 -1.15 4.45 -10.41
N GLY A 73 -0.66 4.81 -11.59
CA GLY A 73 -0.01 3.94 -12.57
C GLY A 73 1.26 3.18 -12.16
N ALA A 74 1.64 3.11 -10.89
CA ALA A 74 2.76 2.29 -10.43
C ALA A 74 2.46 0.79 -10.59
N MET A 75 1.26 0.35 -10.19
CA MET A 75 0.95 -1.08 -10.19
C MET A 75 0.72 -1.68 -11.59
N HIS A 76 0.14 -0.91 -12.53
CA HIS A 76 -0.04 -1.35 -13.91
C HIS A 76 1.29 -1.43 -14.69
N ARG A 77 2.27 -0.57 -14.39
CA ARG A 77 3.59 -0.63 -14.99
C ARG A 77 4.43 -1.76 -14.39
N ALA A 78 4.46 -1.87 -13.06
CA ALA A 78 5.13 -2.98 -12.36
C ALA A 78 4.65 -4.35 -12.87
N GLY A 79 3.34 -4.58 -13.01
CA GLY A 79 2.84 -5.86 -13.55
C GLY A 79 3.25 -6.18 -14.99
N THR A 80 3.56 -5.16 -15.80
CA THR A 80 4.00 -5.33 -17.20
C THR A 80 5.53 -5.49 -17.26
N ASP A 81 6.26 -4.68 -16.49
CA ASP A 81 7.72 -4.68 -16.43
C ASP A 81 8.29 -5.93 -15.74
N ILE A 82 7.67 -6.39 -14.64
CA ILE A 82 8.08 -7.60 -13.91
C ILE A 82 7.95 -8.87 -14.79
N SER A 83 7.10 -8.85 -15.82
CA SER A 83 6.90 -10.01 -16.69
C SER A 83 7.89 -10.13 -17.86
N SER A 84 8.67 -9.08 -18.15
CA SER A 84 9.41 -8.98 -19.42
C SER A 84 10.93 -9.10 -19.34
N LEU A 85 11.53 -9.11 -18.14
CA LEU A 85 12.98 -9.18 -17.93
C LEU A 85 13.37 -10.44 -17.17
N PHE A 86 13.74 -11.46 -17.96
CA PHE A 86 14.04 -12.85 -17.59
C PHE A 86 15.28 -13.08 -16.69
N GLN A 87 15.61 -12.24 -15.71
CA GLN A 87 16.74 -12.54 -14.80
C GLN A 87 16.45 -12.51 -13.29
N ASP A 88 15.72 -11.54 -12.70
CA ASP A 88 15.51 -11.52 -11.23
C ASP A 88 14.08 -11.07 -10.83
N ASN A 89 13.13 -12.01 -10.83
CA ASN A 89 11.73 -11.77 -10.48
C ASN A 89 11.55 -11.23 -9.06
N GLU A 90 12.37 -11.68 -8.12
CA GLU A 90 12.38 -11.27 -6.71
C GLU A 90 12.79 -9.83 -6.57
N LYS A 91 13.90 -9.45 -7.20
CA LYS A 91 14.42 -8.08 -7.16
C LYS A 91 13.42 -7.09 -7.76
N ALA A 92 12.84 -7.44 -8.91
CA ALA A 92 11.81 -6.63 -9.54
C ALA A 92 10.55 -6.51 -8.66
N ALA A 93 10.16 -7.59 -7.99
CA ALA A 93 9.04 -7.57 -7.05
C ALA A 93 9.34 -6.71 -5.81
N LEU A 94 10.56 -6.76 -5.28
CA LEU A 94 10.98 -5.97 -4.12
C LEU A 94 11.09 -4.47 -4.47
N GLU A 95 11.70 -4.12 -5.60
CA GLU A 95 11.79 -2.73 -6.09
C GLU A 95 10.40 -2.11 -6.32
N ALA A 96 9.47 -2.87 -6.91
CA ALA A 96 8.10 -2.40 -7.10
C ALA A 96 7.34 -2.18 -5.78
N ILE A 97 7.63 -2.99 -4.75
CA ILE A 97 7.08 -2.78 -3.40
C ILE A 97 7.71 -1.54 -2.78
N ASP A 98 9.02 -1.38 -2.86
CA ASP A 98 9.75 -0.24 -2.30
C ASP A 98 9.18 1.10 -2.80
N ASP A 99 9.15 1.29 -4.13
CA ASP A 99 8.58 2.47 -4.79
C ASP A 99 7.13 2.74 -4.37
N GLY A 100 6.32 1.67 -4.28
CA GLY A 100 4.92 1.75 -3.91
C GLY A 100 4.73 2.19 -2.45
N GLU A 101 5.55 1.69 -1.54
CA GLU A 101 5.48 1.98 -0.12
C GLU A 101 6.06 3.36 0.23
N GLU A 102 7.15 3.76 -0.41
CA GLU A 102 7.67 5.14 -0.31
C GLU A 102 6.58 6.12 -0.77
N LYS A 103 5.95 5.87 -1.92
CA LYS A 103 4.89 6.73 -2.46
C LYS A 103 3.69 6.84 -1.52
N LEU A 104 3.27 5.71 -0.93
CA LEU A 104 2.19 5.68 0.06
C LEU A 104 2.55 6.51 1.29
N PHE A 105 3.74 6.28 1.85
CA PHE A 105 4.22 6.99 3.03
C PHE A 105 4.25 8.51 2.81
N ASP A 106 4.84 8.97 1.71
CA ASP A 106 5.00 10.39 1.43
C ASP A 106 3.66 11.08 1.14
N THR A 107 2.74 10.37 0.47
CA THR A 107 1.40 10.91 0.21
C THR A 107 0.63 11.09 1.52
N ILE A 108 0.67 10.11 2.42
CA ILE A 108 0.04 10.24 3.75
C ILE A 108 0.70 11.37 4.54
N LYS A 109 2.03 11.44 4.55
CA LYS A 109 2.78 12.49 5.25
C LYS A 109 2.41 13.89 4.77
N SER A 110 2.24 14.09 3.46
CA SER A 110 1.78 15.37 2.90
C SER A 110 0.35 15.67 3.35
N LYS A 111 -0.58 14.71 3.24
CA LYS A 111 -1.98 14.90 3.68
C LYS A 111 -2.08 15.27 5.16
N ILE A 112 -1.35 14.61 6.06
CA ILE A 112 -1.34 14.96 7.49
C ILE A 112 -0.86 16.41 7.71
N LYS A 113 0.10 16.89 6.90
CA LYS A 113 0.66 18.23 7.02
C LYS A 113 -0.28 19.31 6.46
N ASP A 114 -0.91 19.03 5.33
CA ASP A 114 -1.63 20.02 4.53
C ASP A 114 -3.13 20.08 4.91
N ASP A 115 -3.70 19.00 5.44
CA ASP A 115 -5.12 18.88 5.74
C ASP A 115 -5.46 19.10 7.23
N GLU A 116 -6.62 19.72 7.47
CA GLU A 116 -7.24 19.71 8.80
C GLU A 116 -8.08 18.43 8.99
N LEU A 117 -7.53 17.47 9.74
CA LEU A 117 -8.07 16.13 9.91
C LEU A 117 -8.54 15.85 11.36
N THR A 118 -9.45 14.90 11.52
CA THR A 118 -9.84 14.44 12.86
C THR A 118 -8.70 13.67 13.55
N PRO A 119 -8.61 13.67 14.89
CA PRO A 119 -7.60 12.90 15.62
C PRO A 119 -7.64 11.40 15.32
N SER A 120 -8.83 10.82 15.12
CA SER A 120 -9.01 9.41 14.78
C SER A 120 -8.47 9.08 13.40
N ALA A 121 -8.69 9.96 12.41
CA ALA A 121 -8.11 9.79 11.08
C ALA A 121 -6.58 9.89 11.11
N ILE A 122 -6.02 10.83 11.87
CA ILE A 122 -4.56 10.95 12.04
C ILE A 122 -3.96 9.67 12.62
N GLN A 123 -4.63 9.02 13.59
CA GLN A 123 -4.16 7.74 14.14
C GLN A 123 -4.14 6.63 13.08
N LEU A 124 -5.18 6.51 12.26
CA LEU A 124 -5.23 5.53 11.17
C LEU A 124 -4.18 5.80 10.10
N LEU A 125 -3.98 7.07 9.73
CA LEU A 125 -2.94 7.48 8.78
C LEU A 125 -1.54 7.15 9.29
N ASN A 126 -1.24 7.41 10.56
CA ASN A 126 0.04 7.01 11.17
C ASN A 126 0.23 5.49 11.17
N LYS A 127 -0.84 4.71 11.41
CA LYS A 127 -0.78 3.24 11.32
C LYS A 127 -0.47 2.77 9.90
N ALA A 128 -1.08 3.40 8.89
CA ALA A 128 -0.78 3.11 7.48
C ALA A 128 0.66 3.50 7.09
N MET A 129 1.18 4.63 7.59
CA MET A 129 2.59 5.03 7.42
C MET A 129 3.56 4.03 8.03
N LEU A 130 3.28 3.54 9.24
CA LEU A 130 4.11 2.51 9.87
C LEU A 130 4.13 1.23 9.02
N SER A 131 2.95 0.77 8.58
CA SER A 131 2.86 -0.39 7.69
C SER A 131 3.63 -0.19 6.38
N ALA A 132 3.65 1.03 5.83
CA ALA A 132 4.43 1.35 4.64
C ALA A 132 5.93 1.28 4.88
N ARG A 133 6.42 1.90 5.98
CA ARG A 133 7.82 1.78 6.39
C ARG A 133 8.26 0.35 6.65
N GLU A 134 7.39 -0.49 7.20
CA GLU A 134 7.68 -1.91 7.37
C GLU A 134 7.80 -2.64 6.03
N GLY A 135 7.05 -2.23 5.00
CA GLY A 135 7.10 -2.77 3.65
C GLY A 135 8.39 -2.39 2.92
N GLU A 136 8.70 -1.09 2.90
CA GLU A 136 9.95 -0.49 2.40
C GLU A 136 11.17 -1.14 3.06
N ALA A 137 11.24 -1.17 4.40
CA ALA A 137 12.36 -1.79 5.13
C ALA A 137 12.52 -3.30 4.87
N PHE A 138 11.43 -3.99 4.50
CA PHE A 138 11.51 -5.37 4.04
C PHE A 138 12.08 -5.42 2.62
N ALA A 139 11.57 -4.60 1.70
CA ALA A 139 12.10 -4.52 0.35
C ALA A 139 13.61 -4.22 0.34
N ASP A 140 14.03 -3.14 0.99
CA ASP A 140 15.44 -2.74 1.14
C ASP A 140 16.34 -3.89 1.61
N ARG A 141 15.96 -4.52 2.72
CA ARG A 141 16.76 -5.57 3.35
C ARG A 141 16.98 -6.76 2.43
N TRP A 142 15.99 -7.08 1.60
CA TRP A 142 16.05 -8.26 0.75
C TRP A 142 16.48 -7.95 -0.68
N SER A 143 16.41 -6.69 -1.13
CA SER A 143 16.92 -6.24 -2.44
C SER A 143 18.45 -6.39 -2.57
N GLU A 144 19.19 -6.31 -1.46
CA GLU A 144 20.64 -6.57 -1.43
C GLU A 144 21.00 -8.06 -1.48
N ASN A 145 20.03 -8.94 -1.19
CA ASN A 145 20.20 -10.39 -1.07
C ASN A 145 19.42 -11.19 -2.13
N ALA A 146 18.71 -10.50 -3.03
CA ALA A 146 17.89 -11.04 -4.10
C ALA A 146 18.69 -11.25 -5.39
#